data_AF-A0A2M7NTR4-F1
#
_entry.id   AF-A0A2M7NTR4-F1
#
_cell.length_a   1.000
_cell.length_b   1.000
_cell.length_c   1.000
_cell.angle_alpha   90.00
_cell.angle_beta   90.00
_cell.angle_gamma   90.00
#
_symmetry.space_group_name_H-M   'P 1'
#
loop_
_entity.id
_entity.type
_entity.pdbx_description
1 polymer ?
#
loop_
_entity_poly.entity_id
_entity_poly.type
_entity_poly.pdbx_seq_one_letter_code
_entity_poly.pdbx_strand_id
1 'polypeptide(L)'
;MNLETKDIILAVLGLLGWTWGIVQFLLTRRNQKRDKALEKRFEVYSAFMNKADEISQNMRTDPKMIYGITTEFFSRIISGDEEEMNNALIDFNSELIEYTRKSVQPMMILNQELNKLKLVCSDKLLPKIEQYKQLANDYNDEFQIVLNKISTNKDINLTAKELENIGHSNRTVLMGELWQEIEKLMRDEIGYYKQK
;
A
#
# COMPACT_ATOMS: atom_id res chain seq x y z
N MET A 1 41.72 -59.70 21.43
CA MET A 1 41.29 -58.56 22.26
C MET A 1 39.77 -58.61 22.28
N ASN A 2 39.17 -59.12 23.36
CA ASN A 2 37.71 -59.20 23.46
C ASN A 2 37.20 -57.78 23.75
N LEU A 3 36.42 -57.20 22.83
CA LEU A 3 35.69 -55.97 23.13
C LEU A 3 34.76 -56.25 24.30
N GLU A 4 34.91 -55.50 25.39
CA GLU A 4 33.99 -55.61 26.49
C GLU A 4 32.65 -54.97 26.11
N THR A 5 31.54 -55.49 26.63
CA THR A 5 30.19 -54.95 26.39
C THR A 5 30.11 -53.45 26.72
N LYS A 6 30.91 -52.98 27.67
CA LYS A 6 31.04 -51.57 28.05
C LYS A 6 31.58 -50.71 26.91
N ASP A 7 32.56 -51.20 26.16
CA ASP A 7 33.17 -50.48 25.03
C ASP A 7 32.18 -50.33 23.87
N ILE A 8 31.37 -51.37 23.62
CA ILE A 8 30.31 -51.34 22.61
C ILE A 8 29.22 -50.32 22.99
N ILE A 9 28.79 -50.30 24.25
CA ILE A 9 27.80 -49.33 24.74
C ILE A 9 28.32 -47.91 24.61
N LEU A 10 29.59 -47.67 24.96
CA LEU A 10 30.21 -46.35 24.88
C LEU A 10 30.32 -45.86 23.43
N ALA A 11 30.67 -46.74 22.50
CA ALA A 11 30.70 -46.44 21.07
C ALA A 11 29.31 -46.10 20.50
N VAL A 12 28.26 -46.85 20.90
CA VAL A 12 26.88 -46.61 20.46
C VAL A 12 26.35 -45.28 21.02
N LEU A 13 26.60 -44.98 22.30
CA LEU A 13 26.21 -43.70 22.91
C LEU A 13 26.92 -42.52 22.24
N GLY A 14 28.20 -42.68 21.92
CA GLY A 14 28.95 -41.69 21.15
C GLY A 14 28.32 -41.43 19.79
N LEU A 15 28.02 -42.48 19.02
CA LEU A 15 27.38 -42.35 17.70
C LEU A 15 25.98 -41.71 17.77
N LEU A 16 25.18 -42.05 18.79
CA LEU A 16 23.87 -41.44 19.00
C LEU A 16 23.97 -39.96 19.36
N GLY A 17 24.93 -39.57 20.21
CA GLY A 17 25.18 -38.17 20.55
C GLY A 17 25.59 -37.33 19.34
N TRP A 18 26.48 -37.86 18.49
CA TRP A 18 26.87 -37.21 17.24
C TRP A 18 25.72 -37.09 16.25
N THR A 19 24.93 -38.15 16.09
CA THR A 19 23.76 -38.15 15.19
C THR A 19 22.73 -37.12 15.67
N TRP A 20 22.46 -37.06 16.97
CA TRP A 20 21.58 -36.07 17.56
C TRP A 20 22.09 -34.64 17.38
N GLY A 21 23.38 -34.39 17.59
CA GLY A 21 24.00 -33.08 17.38
C GLY A 21 23.88 -32.59 15.93
N ILE A 22 24.06 -33.48 14.95
CA ILE A 22 23.89 -33.16 13.53
C ILE A 22 22.42 -32.81 13.21
N VAL A 23 21.48 -33.61 13.70
CA VAL A 23 20.04 -33.35 13.52
C VAL A 23 19.65 -32.02 14.16
N GLN A 24 20.09 -31.76 15.40
CA GLN A 24 19.82 -30.50 16.09
C GLN A 24 20.41 -29.30 15.35
N PHE A 25 21.64 -29.41 14.82
CA PHE A 25 22.27 -28.35 14.04
C PHE A 25 21.47 -28.03 12.77
N LEU A 26 21.03 -29.05 12.03
CA LEU A 26 20.21 -28.86 10.82
C LEU A 26 18.85 -28.25 11.13
N LEU A 27 18.16 -28.72 12.17
CA LEU A 27 16.89 -28.16 12.61
C LEU A 27 17.02 -26.71 13.06
N THR A 28 18.03 -26.41 13.88
CA THR A 28 18.29 -25.06 14.40
C THR A 28 18.58 -24.10 13.25
N ARG A 29 19.44 -24.50 12.31
CA ARG A 29 19.78 -23.67 11.15
C ARG A 29 18.57 -23.43 10.24
N ARG A 30 17.71 -24.43 10.07
CA ARG A 30 16.46 -24.30 9.30
C ARG A 30 15.48 -23.35 10.00
N ASN A 31 15.31 -23.46 11.31
CA ASN A 31 14.42 -22.59 12.08
C ASN A 31 14.94 -21.14 12.08
N GLN A 32 16.22 -20.92 12.33
CA GLN A 32 16.83 -19.59 12.27
C GLN A 32 16.62 -18.88 10.91
N LYS A 33 16.71 -19.61 9.79
CA LYS A 33 16.41 -19.05 8.47
C LYS A 33 14.94 -18.65 8.32
N ARG A 34 14.02 -19.46 8.85
CA ARG A 34 12.58 -19.18 8.83
C ARG A 34 12.24 -17.98 9.70
N ASP A 35 12.81 -17.91 10.89
CA ASP A 35 12.57 -16.82 11.85
C ASP A 35 13.06 -15.49 11.28
N LYS A 36 14.27 -15.46 10.69
CA LYS A 36 14.79 -14.27 9.98
C LYS A 36 13.90 -13.83 8.81
N ALA A 37 13.37 -14.79 8.04
CA ALA A 37 12.47 -14.47 6.94
C ALA A 37 11.13 -13.90 7.44
N LEU A 38 10.59 -14.43 8.54
CA LEU A 38 9.39 -13.91 9.20
C LEU A 38 9.62 -12.51 9.77
N GLU A 39 10.74 -12.30 10.46
CA GLU A 39 11.13 -10.99 10.98
C GLU A 39 11.25 -9.96 9.86
N LYS A 40 11.88 -10.33 8.73
CA LYS A 40 12.00 -9.42 7.60
C LYS A 40 10.66 -9.09 6.95
N ARG A 41 9.75 -10.08 6.85
CA ARG A 41 8.38 -9.85 6.39
C ARG A 41 7.64 -8.90 7.31
N PHE A 42 7.72 -9.13 8.62
CA PHE A 42 7.09 -8.27 9.61
C PHE A 42 7.60 -6.83 9.53
N GLU A 43 8.91 -6.63 9.42
CA GLU A 43 9.53 -5.31 9.27
C GLU A 43 8.99 -4.58 8.02
N VAL A 44 9.00 -5.25 6.87
CA VAL A 44 8.55 -4.66 5.60
C VAL A 44 7.04 -4.39 5.61
N TYR A 45 6.24 -5.30 6.16
CA TYR A 45 4.78 -5.13 6.25
C TYR A 45 4.39 -4.04 7.23
N SER A 46 5.05 -3.96 8.39
CA SER A 46 4.81 -2.89 9.36
C SER A 46 5.21 -1.53 8.79
N ALA A 47 6.35 -1.44 8.10
CA ALA A 47 6.78 -0.20 7.46
C ALA A 47 5.77 0.27 6.40
N PHE A 48 5.26 -0.67 5.60
CA PHE A 48 4.21 -0.39 4.62
C PHE A 48 2.92 0.13 5.28
N MET A 49 2.41 -0.57 6.30
CA MET A 49 1.18 -0.18 7.00
C MET A 49 1.32 1.19 7.67
N ASN A 50 2.44 1.45 8.35
CA ASN A 50 2.71 2.75 8.95
C ASN A 50 2.72 3.87 7.90
N LYS A 51 3.26 3.60 6.72
CA LYS A 51 3.28 4.59 5.63
C LYS A 51 1.89 4.82 5.04
N ALA A 52 1.09 3.77 4.91
CA ALA A 52 -0.31 3.89 4.49
C ALA A 52 -1.14 4.73 5.49
N ASP A 53 -0.94 4.50 6.79
CA ASP A 53 -1.60 5.28 7.85
C ASP A 53 -1.16 6.74 7.86
N GLU A 54 0.14 7.02 7.71
CA GLU A 54 0.68 8.38 7.59
C GLU A 54 0.04 9.13 6.42
N ILE A 55 -0.05 8.47 5.25
CA ILE A 55 -0.69 9.02 4.06
C ILE A 55 -2.18 9.29 4.33
N SER A 56 -2.90 8.33 4.93
CA SER A 56 -4.33 8.50 5.23
C SER A 56 -4.56 9.64 6.24
N GLN A 57 -3.69 9.82 7.22
CA GLN A 57 -3.78 10.92 8.17
C GLN A 57 -3.55 12.26 7.49
N ASN A 58 -2.49 12.38 6.70
CA ASN A 58 -2.16 13.60 5.95
C ASN A 58 -3.31 14.03 5.01
N MET A 59 -3.99 13.07 4.38
CA MET A 59 -5.18 13.34 3.56
C MET A 59 -6.34 13.87 4.41
N ARG A 60 -6.65 13.24 5.54
CA ARG A 60 -7.76 13.66 6.43
C ARG A 60 -7.54 15.00 7.11
N THR A 61 -6.29 15.41 7.31
CA THR A 61 -5.94 16.66 7.96
C THR A 61 -5.81 17.84 7.01
N ASP A 62 -5.92 17.65 5.68
CA ASP A 62 -5.89 18.76 4.72
C ASP A 62 -7.22 19.55 4.78
N PRO A 63 -7.25 20.78 5.32
CA PRO A 63 -8.48 21.56 5.47
C PRO A 63 -9.14 21.91 4.13
N LYS A 64 -8.36 21.98 3.04
CA LYS A 64 -8.88 22.22 1.68
C LYS A 64 -9.68 21.03 1.14
N MET A 65 -9.45 19.83 1.68
CA MET A 65 -10.19 18.61 1.31
C MET A 65 -11.62 18.58 1.85
N ILE A 66 -11.90 19.28 2.96
CA ILE A 66 -13.17 19.12 3.67
C ILE A 66 -14.16 20.25 3.36
N TYR A 67 -13.73 21.52 3.34
CA TYR A 67 -14.66 22.66 3.14
C TYR A 67 -14.03 23.95 2.56
N GLY A 68 -12.71 24.07 2.46
CA GLY A 68 -12.04 25.36 2.16
C GLY A 68 -12.33 25.93 0.76
N ILE A 69 -12.14 25.11 -0.28
CA ILE A 69 -12.14 25.57 -1.69
C ILE A 69 -13.52 26.12 -2.11
N THR A 70 -14.60 25.46 -1.71
CA THR A 70 -15.97 25.88 -2.03
C THR A 70 -16.42 27.08 -1.19
N THR A 71 -16.05 27.14 0.09
CA THR A 71 -16.48 28.25 0.97
C THR A 71 -15.82 29.57 0.59
N GLU A 72 -14.52 29.54 0.24
CA GLU A 72 -13.77 30.72 -0.20
C GLU A 72 -14.31 31.26 -1.53
N PHE A 73 -14.57 30.37 -2.49
CA PHE A 73 -15.23 30.70 -3.75
C PHE A 73 -16.61 31.35 -3.55
N PHE A 74 -17.50 30.72 -2.78
CA PHE A 74 -18.84 31.27 -2.54
C PHE A 74 -18.78 32.63 -1.82
N SER A 75 -17.86 32.80 -0.86
CA SER A 75 -17.70 34.08 -0.15
C SER A 75 -17.34 35.24 -1.08
N ARG A 76 -16.53 34.97 -2.11
CA ARG A 76 -16.07 35.99 -3.07
C ARG A 76 -17.09 36.26 -4.16
N ILE A 77 -17.86 35.26 -4.61
CA ILE A 77 -18.94 35.46 -5.57
C ILE A 77 -20.12 36.24 -4.97
N ILE A 78 -20.41 36.04 -3.69
CA ILE A 78 -21.50 36.76 -3.00
C ILE A 78 -21.21 38.27 -2.88
N SER A 79 -19.96 38.71 -3.08
CA SER A 79 -19.59 40.14 -3.09
C SER A 79 -20.22 40.93 -4.25
N GLY A 80 -20.63 40.25 -5.34
CA GLY A 80 -21.39 40.83 -6.44
C GLY A 80 -20.58 41.69 -7.42
N ASP A 81 -19.27 41.80 -7.23
CA ASP A 81 -18.36 42.46 -8.18
C ASP A 81 -17.97 41.48 -9.30
N GLU A 82 -18.13 41.92 -10.55
CA GLU A 82 -17.90 41.13 -11.75
C GLU A 82 -16.41 40.77 -11.93
N GLU A 83 -15.49 41.64 -11.52
CA GLU A 83 -14.04 41.39 -11.56
C GLU A 83 -13.62 40.44 -10.43
N GLU A 84 -14.17 40.63 -9.23
CA GLU A 84 -13.95 39.75 -8.07
C GLU A 84 -14.51 38.34 -8.31
N MET A 85 -15.68 38.22 -8.96
CA MET A 85 -16.26 36.94 -9.39
C MET A 85 -15.36 36.19 -10.38
N ASN A 86 -14.80 36.91 -11.35
CA ASN A 86 -13.95 36.30 -12.38
C ASN A 86 -12.62 35.82 -11.78
N ASN A 87 -12.02 36.61 -10.89
CA ASN A 87 -10.83 36.21 -10.12
C ASN A 87 -11.12 35.03 -9.19
N ALA A 88 -12.28 35.01 -8.53
CA ALA A 88 -12.71 33.89 -7.70
C ALA A 88 -12.88 32.58 -8.49
N LEU A 89 -13.39 32.64 -9.72
CA LEU A 89 -13.50 31.49 -10.63
C LEU A 89 -12.12 30.95 -11.04
N ILE A 90 -11.17 31.84 -11.34
CA ILE A 90 -9.79 31.46 -11.69
C ILE A 90 -9.10 30.79 -10.50
N ASP A 91 -9.19 31.40 -9.32
CA ASP A 91 -8.61 30.86 -8.08
C ASP A 91 -9.21 29.51 -7.73
N PHE A 92 -10.55 29.38 -7.78
CA PHE A 92 -11.24 28.12 -7.55
C PHE A 92 -10.78 27.00 -8.49
N ASN A 93 -10.62 27.30 -9.78
CA ASN A 93 -10.11 26.33 -10.75
C ASN A 93 -8.67 25.92 -10.44
N SER A 94 -7.80 26.88 -10.11
CA SER A 94 -6.42 26.62 -9.71
C SER A 94 -6.35 25.73 -8.46
N GLU A 95 -7.18 26.02 -7.46
CA GLU A 95 -7.26 25.25 -6.21
C GLU A 95 -7.80 23.84 -6.43
N LEU A 96 -8.80 23.64 -7.30
CA LEU A 96 -9.29 22.32 -7.68
C LEU A 96 -8.21 21.49 -8.37
N ILE A 97 -7.41 22.09 -9.25
CA ILE A 97 -6.28 21.42 -9.91
C ILE A 97 -5.21 21.04 -8.88
N GLU A 98 -4.86 21.95 -7.97
CA GLU A 98 -3.87 21.69 -6.92
C GLU A 98 -4.35 20.60 -5.96
N TYR A 99 -5.62 20.65 -5.56
CA TYR A 99 -6.26 19.64 -4.73
C TYR A 99 -6.26 18.26 -5.40
N THR A 100 -6.59 18.21 -6.69
CA THR A 100 -6.57 16.93 -7.42
C THR A 100 -5.15 16.37 -7.49
N ARG A 101 -4.14 17.23 -7.73
CA ARG A 101 -2.72 16.82 -7.69
C ARG A 101 -2.31 16.29 -6.30
N LYS A 102 -2.71 16.97 -5.23
CA LYS A 102 -2.48 16.54 -3.83
C LYS A 102 -3.20 15.25 -3.47
N SER A 103 -4.32 14.94 -4.13
CA SER A 103 -5.08 13.70 -3.90
C SER A 103 -4.46 12.50 -4.62
N VAL A 104 -3.82 12.72 -5.77
CA VAL A 104 -3.20 11.66 -6.60
C VAL A 104 -1.81 11.26 -6.10
N GLN A 105 -1.03 12.22 -5.59
CA GLN A 105 0.33 11.97 -5.08
C GLN A 105 0.41 10.89 -3.96
N PRO A 106 -0.46 10.88 -2.95
CA PRO A 106 -0.66 9.78 -1.99
C PRO A 106 -0.69 8.40 -2.64
N MET A 107 -1.46 8.28 -3.72
CA MET A 107 -1.66 7.01 -4.41
C MET A 107 -0.40 6.51 -5.09
N MET A 108 0.35 7.43 -5.71
CA MET A 108 1.66 7.12 -6.30
C MET A 108 2.66 6.66 -5.25
N ILE A 109 2.72 7.32 -4.09
CA ILE A 109 3.63 6.93 -2.99
C ILE A 109 3.25 5.53 -2.48
N LEU A 110 1.97 5.28 -2.23
CA LEU A 110 1.51 3.96 -1.78
C LEU A 110 1.87 2.86 -2.78
N ASN A 111 1.72 3.15 -4.06
CA ASN A 111 2.08 2.24 -5.15
C ASN A 111 3.60 1.96 -5.21
N GLN A 112 4.45 2.94 -4.89
CA GLN A 112 5.89 2.73 -4.75
C GLN A 112 6.21 1.84 -3.54
N GLU A 113 5.54 2.04 -2.42
CA GLU A 113 5.72 1.21 -1.21
C GLU A 113 5.27 -0.24 -1.43
N LEU A 114 4.22 -0.48 -2.23
CA LEU A 114 3.81 -1.82 -2.65
C LEU A 114 4.92 -2.60 -3.39
N ASN A 115 5.87 -1.92 -4.04
CA ASN A 115 7.01 -2.61 -4.66
C ASN A 115 7.92 -3.28 -3.63
N LYS A 116 8.01 -2.73 -2.41
CA LYS A 116 8.83 -3.33 -1.35
C LYS A 116 8.21 -4.63 -0.84
N LEU A 117 6.87 -4.71 -0.82
CA LEU A 117 6.15 -5.92 -0.45
C LEU A 117 6.47 -7.09 -1.39
N LYS A 118 6.62 -6.83 -2.69
CA LYS A 118 6.96 -7.85 -3.70
C LYS A 118 8.25 -8.62 -3.40
N LEU A 119 9.17 -8.04 -2.64
CA LEU A 119 10.46 -8.67 -2.31
C LEU A 119 10.32 -9.78 -1.26
N VAL A 120 9.30 -9.70 -0.40
CA VAL A 120 9.18 -10.56 0.78
C VAL A 120 7.90 -11.38 0.79
N CYS A 121 6.91 -11.00 -0.01
CA CYS A 121 5.60 -11.64 -0.04
C CYS A 121 5.63 -13.06 -0.58
N SER A 122 4.62 -13.85 -0.22
CA SER A 122 4.43 -15.16 -0.81
C SER A 122 3.94 -15.08 -2.26
N ASP A 123 4.05 -16.20 -2.97
CA ASP A 123 3.49 -16.38 -4.31
C ASP A 123 1.96 -16.22 -4.35
N LYS A 124 1.27 -16.31 -3.18
CA LYS A 124 -0.17 -16.06 -3.09
C LYS A 124 -0.53 -14.58 -2.98
N LEU A 125 0.31 -13.80 -2.30
CA LEU A 125 0.09 -12.37 -2.08
C LEU A 125 0.59 -11.54 -3.28
N LEU A 126 1.66 -11.97 -3.94
CA LEU A 126 2.21 -11.30 -5.12
C LEU A 126 1.16 -10.95 -6.20
N PRO A 127 0.32 -11.89 -6.71
CA PRO A 127 -0.65 -11.56 -7.75
C PRO A 127 -1.71 -10.55 -7.28
N LYS A 128 -2.04 -10.52 -5.99
CA LYS A 128 -3.00 -9.56 -5.42
C LYS A 128 -2.41 -8.15 -5.37
N ILE A 129 -1.14 -8.05 -4.99
CA ILE A 129 -0.39 -6.79 -5.04
C ILE A 129 -0.32 -6.27 -6.48
N GLU A 130 0.01 -7.12 -7.45
CA GLU A 130 0.07 -6.70 -8.87
C GLU A 130 -1.29 -6.23 -9.40
N GLN A 131 -2.37 -6.94 -9.07
CA GLN A 131 -3.73 -6.53 -9.45
C GLN A 131 -4.09 -5.16 -8.87
N TYR A 132 -3.82 -4.94 -7.57
CA TYR A 132 -4.06 -3.64 -6.94
C TYR A 132 -3.26 -2.54 -7.63
N LYS A 133 -1.98 -2.79 -7.92
CA LYS A 133 -1.10 -1.82 -8.58
C LYS A 133 -1.57 -1.48 -9.99
N GLN A 134 -2.03 -2.46 -10.75
CA GLN A 134 -2.57 -2.22 -12.08
C GLN A 134 -3.78 -1.29 -12.01
N LEU A 135 -4.74 -1.58 -11.12
CA LEU A 135 -5.90 -0.71 -10.91
C LEU A 135 -5.51 0.70 -10.45
N ALA A 136 -4.51 0.81 -9.55
CA ALA A 136 -4.00 2.09 -9.09
C ALA A 136 -3.32 2.90 -10.20
N ASN A 137 -2.56 2.23 -11.09
CA ASN A 137 -1.96 2.87 -12.26
C ASN A 137 -3.03 3.33 -13.24
N ASP A 138 -3.96 2.46 -13.61
CA ASP A 138 -5.03 2.79 -14.56
C ASP A 138 -5.87 3.98 -14.06
N TYR A 139 -6.17 4.00 -12.75
CA TYR A 139 -6.85 5.11 -12.10
C TYR A 139 -6.02 6.39 -12.16
N ASN A 140 -4.74 6.33 -11.79
CA ASN A 140 -3.84 7.48 -11.83
C ASN A 140 -3.67 8.03 -13.24
N ASP A 141 -3.51 7.17 -14.24
CA ASP A 141 -3.30 7.56 -15.63
C ASP A 141 -4.54 8.25 -16.21
N GLU A 142 -5.74 7.73 -15.92
CA GLU A 142 -6.99 8.39 -16.30
C GLU A 142 -7.12 9.76 -15.64
N PHE A 143 -6.81 9.87 -14.34
CA PHE A 143 -6.79 11.14 -13.63
C PHE A 143 -5.83 12.15 -14.26
N GLN A 144 -4.62 11.71 -14.62
CA GLN A 144 -3.64 12.57 -15.28
C GLN A 144 -4.10 12.99 -16.68
N ILE A 145 -4.71 12.09 -17.45
CA ILE A 145 -5.28 12.40 -18.76
C ILE A 145 -6.35 13.47 -18.64
N VAL A 146 -7.30 13.31 -17.70
CA VAL A 146 -8.37 14.28 -17.49
C VAL A 146 -7.80 15.61 -17.00
N LEU A 147 -6.89 15.63 -16.03
CA LEU A 147 -6.25 16.87 -15.57
C LEU A 147 -5.52 17.61 -16.69
N ASN A 148 -4.78 16.88 -17.53
CA ASN A 148 -4.09 17.48 -18.67
C ASN A 148 -5.07 18.08 -19.68
N LYS A 149 -6.19 17.39 -19.95
CA LYS A 149 -7.26 17.92 -20.82
C LYS A 149 -7.92 19.15 -20.23
N ILE A 150 -8.22 19.15 -18.93
CA ILE A 150 -8.82 20.31 -18.24
C ILE A 150 -7.87 21.52 -18.30
N SER A 151 -6.57 21.32 -18.11
CA SER A 151 -5.60 22.41 -18.21
C SER A 151 -5.47 23.00 -19.62
N THR A 152 -5.86 22.26 -20.66
CA THR A 152 -5.69 22.65 -22.06
C THR A 152 -7.00 23.04 -22.77
N ASN A 153 -8.15 22.55 -22.29
CA ASN A 153 -9.43 22.73 -22.94
C ASN A 153 -10.29 23.76 -22.20
N LYS A 154 -10.75 24.79 -22.92
CA LYS A 154 -11.53 25.91 -22.33
C LYS A 154 -13.04 25.62 -22.27
N ASP A 155 -13.48 24.45 -22.74
CA ASP A 155 -14.90 24.06 -22.70
C ASP A 155 -15.26 23.47 -21.33
N ILE A 156 -16.04 24.25 -20.56
CA ILE A 156 -16.51 23.92 -19.21
C ILE A 156 -17.44 22.70 -19.21
N ASN A 157 -18.27 22.51 -20.24
CA ASN A 157 -19.23 21.39 -20.29
C ASN A 157 -18.52 20.06 -20.53
N LEU A 158 -17.48 20.08 -21.37
CA LEU A 158 -16.68 18.89 -21.67
C LEU A 158 -15.80 18.52 -20.47
N THR A 159 -15.23 19.52 -19.79
CA THR A 159 -14.49 19.39 -18.53
C THR A 159 -15.34 18.82 -17.40
N ALA A 160 -16.56 19.34 -17.19
CA ALA A 160 -17.47 18.85 -16.16
C ALA A 160 -17.86 17.38 -16.38
N LYS A 161 -18.11 16.99 -17.65
CA LYS A 161 -18.42 15.61 -18.01
C LYS A 161 -17.23 14.66 -17.85
N GLU A 162 -16.00 15.11 -18.11
CA GLU A 162 -14.80 14.30 -17.86
C GLU A 162 -14.52 14.15 -16.36
N LEU A 163 -14.73 15.19 -15.56
CA LEU A 163 -14.67 15.12 -14.08
C LEU A 163 -15.79 14.24 -13.49
N GLU A 164 -16.98 14.22 -14.07
CA GLU A 164 -18.07 13.35 -13.61
C GLU A 164 -17.76 11.86 -13.87
N ASN A 165 -16.94 11.54 -14.87
CA ASN A 165 -16.53 10.14 -15.09
C ASN A 165 -15.39 9.71 -14.15
N ILE A 166 -14.70 10.67 -13.52
CA ILE A 166 -13.70 10.39 -12.52
C ILE A 166 -14.37 9.77 -11.27
N GLY A 167 -13.92 8.59 -10.87
CA GLY A 167 -14.34 7.95 -9.61
C GLY A 167 -15.63 7.11 -9.69
N HIS A 168 -16.43 7.21 -10.76
CA HIS A 168 -17.66 6.42 -10.96
C HIS A 168 -17.44 4.97 -11.40
N SER A 169 -16.21 4.47 -11.31
CA SER A 169 -15.89 3.12 -11.75
C SER A 169 -15.86 2.13 -10.59
N ASN A 170 -16.31 0.89 -10.84
CA ASN A 170 -16.17 -0.24 -9.91
C ASN A 170 -14.72 -0.50 -9.44
N ARG A 171 -13.72 0.17 -10.04
CA ARG A 171 -12.30 0.03 -9.67
C ARG A 171 -12.04 0.45 -8.23
N THR A 172 -12.65 1.52 -7.73
CA THR A 172 -12.46 1.96 -6.33
C THR A 172 -12.96 0.91 -5.34
N VAL A 173 -14.08 0.26 -5.65
CA VAL A 173 -14.63 -0.86 -4.87
C VAL A 173 -13.69 -2.07 -4.92
N LEU A 174 -13.25 -2.47 -6.13
CA LEU A 174 -12.31 -3.58 -6.31
C LEU A 174 -10.97 -3.34 -5.61
N MET A 175 -10.48 -2.11 -5.61
CA MET A 175 -9.27 -1.72 -4.89
C MET A 175 -9.46 -1.84 -3.38
N GLY A 176 -10.63 -1.44 -2.86
CA GLY A 176 -10.98 -1.65 -1.45
C GLY A 176 -11.05 -3.12 -1.05
N GLU A 177 -11.64 -3.97 -1.89
CA GLU A 177 -11.69 -5.42 -1.67
C GLU A 177 -10.29 -6.05 -1.71
N LEU A 178 -9.51 -5.73 -2.74
CA LEU A 178 -8.12 -6.20 -2.86
C LEU A 178 -7.25 -5.74 -1.70
N TRP A 179 -7.46 -4.52 -1.19
CA TRP A 179 -6.74 -4.01 -0.02
C TRP A 179 -6.99 -4.88 1.21
N GLN A 180 -8.24 -5.24 1.49
CA GLN A 180 -8.59 -6.12 2.61
C GLN A 180 -7.99 -7.53 2.43
N GLU A 181 -7.99 -8.06 1.21
CA GLU A 181 -7.34 -9.34 0.91
C GLU A 181 -5.83 -9.29 1.15
N ILE A 182 -5.17 -8.22 0.70
CA ILE A 182 -3.73 -7.99 0.89
C ILE A 182 -3.40 -7.93 2.39
N GLU A 183 -4.15 -7.17 3.18
CA GLU A 183 -3.96 -7.09 4.64
C GLU A 183 -4.11 -8.46 5.31
N LYS A 184 -5.16 -9.19 4.94
CA LYS A 184 -5.41 -10.52 5.50
C LYS A 184 -4.27 -11.48 5.19
N LEU A 185 -3.80 -11.51 3.95
CA LEU A 185 -2.69 -12.35 3.52
C LEU A 185 -1.37 -11.96 4.19
N MET A 186 -1.09 -10.66 4.36
CA MET A 186 0.08 -10.18 5.11
C MET A 186 0.05 -10.70 6.56
N ARG A 187 -1.11 -10.64 7.22
CA ARG A 187 -1.32 -11.16 8.59
C ARG A 187 -1.17 -12.68 8.68
N ASP A 188 -1.67 -13.41 7.69
CA ASP A 188 -1.51 -14.87 7.58
C ASP A 188 -0.04 -15.27 7.43
N GLU A 189 0.73 -14.52 6.63
CA GLU A 189 2.13 -14.79 6.35
C GLU A 189 3.06 -14.58 7.56
N ILE A 190 2.75 -13.61 8.43
CA ILE A 190 3.47 -13.37 9.69
C ILE A 190 2.98 -14.27 10.83
N GLY A 191 2.01 -15.15 10.57
CA GLY A 191 1.54 -16.15 11.53
C GLY A 191 0.56 -15.62 12.58
N TYR A 192 -0.06 -14.46 12.38
CA TYR A 192 -1.00 -13.85 13.33
C TYR A 192 -2.17 -14.80 13.69
N TYR A 193 -2.66 -15.59 12.73
CA TYR A 193 -3.76 -16.53 12.92
C TYR A 193 -3.34 -17.97 13.28
N LYS A 194 -2.03 -18.23 13.47
CA LYS A 194 -1.50 -19.58 13.75
C LYS A 194 -1.19 -19.84 15.22
N GLN A 195 -1.80 -19.10 16.15
CA GLN A 195 -1.79 -19.48 17.56
C GLN A 195 -2.75 -20.65 17.79
N LYS A 196 -2.22 -21.87 17.68
CA LYS A 196 -2.73 -23.08 18.31
C LYS A 196 -1.57 -23.94 18.76
#